data_AF-A0A3D4LHK7-F1
#
_entry.id   AF-A0A3D4LHK7-F1
#
_cell.length_a   1.000
_cell.length_b   1.000
_cell.length_c   1.000
_cell.angle_alpha   90.00
_cell.angle_beta   90.00
_cell.angle_gamma   90.00
#
_symmetry.space_group_name_H-M   'P 1'
#
loop_
_entity.id
_entity.type
_entity.pdbx_description
1 polymer ?
#
loop_
_entity_poly.entity_id
_entity_poly.type
_entity_poly.pdbx_seq_one_letter_code
_entity_poly.pdbx_strand_id
1 'polypeptide(L)'
;MEKIISFLLSRVTLVTLALLAQIITLALMIYRFSNYFLIFDIIFMVISVMVVLYILNRKSDPTYKIAWIIPIMLFPVFGGLFYLMFGGTGLSSKMKDKMHTIIDKMKECLYQHPVTLANLRKEDTIAFNQAKYIEQYSSCPVYDNSATKFLPSGEEFFKCLTEELKKAEKYIFIEFFIIEKGIMWNTILKILKEKAKHGLDVRVVYDDFGCVTRLPHNYNKILEGYGIKCSVFNPYIPILSFRLNNRNHRKIAVIDGKTAYTGGINLADEYINAVEKFGHWRDNCVEIKGDAVWSLTVMFLSMWGYLRKNDENYQKFRPETYDQSGECHGYVQP
;
A
#
# COMPACT_ATOMS: atom_id res chain seq x y z
N MET A 1 -31.44 62.36 -19.90
CA MET A 1 -31.59 60.93 -20.24
C MET A 1 -30.24 60.22 -20.37
N GLU A 2 -29.26 60.78 -21.09
CA GLU A 2 -27.95 60.12 -21.33
C GLU A 2 -27.15 59.78 -20.05
N LYS A 3 -27.11 60.66 -19.05
CA LYS A 3 -26.42 60.39 -17.76
C LYS A 3 -27.02 59.22 -16.96
N ILE A 4 -28.34 59.00 -17.09
CA ILE A 4 -29.03 57.89 -16.41
C ILE A 4 -28.71 56.58 -17.13
N ILE A 5 -28.68 56.60 -18.46
CA ILE A 5 -28.33 55.46 -19.29
C ILE A 5 -26.86 55.06 -19.09
N SER A 6 -25.93 56.02 -19.03
CA SER A 6 -24.50 55.74 -18.77
C SER A 6 -24.23 55.20 -17.36
N PHE A 7 -25.03 55.61 -16.37
CA PHE A 7 -24.95 55.12 -15.00
C PHE A 7 -25.54 53.71 -14.87
N LEU A 8 -26.66 53.42 -15.53
CA LEU A 8 -27.29 52.09 -15.56
C LEU A 8 -26.43 51.05 -16.29
N LEU A 9 -25.72 51.47 -17.34
CA LEU A 9 -24.77 50.63 -18.09
C LEU A 9 -23.35 50.66 -17.50
N SER A 10 -23.14 51.30 -16.34
CA SER A 10 -21.84 51.27 -15.69
C SER A 10 -21.50 49.83 -15.25
N ARG A 11 -20.22 49.45 -15.35
CA ARG A 11 -19.75 48.12 -14.93
C ARG A 11 -20.16 47.81 -13.49
N VAL A 12 -20.12 48.82 -12.62
CA VAL A 12 -20.50 48.69 -11.21
C VAL A 12 -21.98 48.33 -11.09
N THR A 13 -22.87 49.08 -11.76
CA THR A 13 -24.32 48.82 -11.73
C THR A 13 -24.67 47.42 -12.26
N LEU A 14 -24.04 47.01 -13.37
CA LEU A 14 -24.27 45.69 -13.96
C LEU A 14 -23.82 44.55 -13.05
N VAL A 15 -22.64 44.66 -12.42
CA VAL A 15 -22.15 43.65 -11.46
C VAL A 15 -23.03 43.59 -10.23
N THR A 16 -23.47 44.74 -9.70
CA THR A 16 -24.38 44.78 -8.54
C THR A 16 -25.74 44.14 -8.87
N LEU A 17 -26.30 44.42 -10.05
CA LEU A 17 -27.55 43.79 -10.49
C LEU A 17 -27.39 42.28 -10.69
N ALA A 18 -26.26 41.82 -11.23
CA ALA A 18 -25.98 40.39 -11.38
C ALA A 18 -25.85 39.67 -10.01
N LEU A 19 -25.16 40.29 -9.04
CA LEU A 19 -25.08 39.77 -7.67
C LEU A 19 -26.44 39.73 -6.98
N LEU A 20 -27.26 40.77 -7.14
CA LEU A 20 -28.63 40.79 -6.62
C LEU A 20 -29.49 39.70 -7.27
N ALA A 21 -29.38 39.50 -8.58
CA ALA A 21 -30.08 38.43 -9.29
C ALA A 21 -29.63 37.05 -8.80
N GLN A 22 -28.34 36.84 -8.50
CA GLN A 22 -27.83 35.60 -7.90
C GLN A 22 -28.42 35.36 -6.51
N ILE A 23 -28.43 36.39 -5.64
CA ILE A 23 -29.00 36.29 -4.28
C ILE A 23 -30.49 35.98 -4.36
N ILE A 24 -31.24 36.66 -5.22
CA ILE A 24 -32.68 36.41 -5.42
C ILE A 24 -32.91 35.00 -5.94
N THR A 25 -32.13 34.54 -6.91
CA THR A 25 -32.23 33.18 -7.44
C THR A 25 -31.98 32.14 -6.36
N LEU A 26 -30.93 32.33 -5.54
CA LEU A 26 -30.62 31.45 -4.42
C LEU A 26 -31.75 31.45 -3.37
N ALA A 27 -32.30 32.62 -3.03
CA ALA A 27 -33.42 32.75 -2.10
C ALA A 27 -34.69 32.04 -2.63
N LEU A 28 -34.99 32.19 -3.93
CA LEU A 28 -36.10 31.49 -4.58
C LEU A 28 -35.88 29.98 -4.62
N MET A 29 -34.65 29.52 -4.86
CA MET A 29 -34.28 28.11 -4.80
C MET A 29 -34.47 27.55 -3.40
N ILE A 30 -34.01 28.24 -2.36
CA ILE A 30 -34.20 27.85 -0.95
C ILE A 30 -35.69 27.81 -0.60
N TYR A 31 -36.45 28.83 -0.99
CA TYR A 31 -37.89 28.89 -0.74
C TYR A 31 -38.63 27.73 -1.42
N ARG A 32 -38.34 27.46 -2.69
CA ARG A 32 -38.91 26.30 -3.39
C ARG A 32 -38.50 24.99 -2.75
N PHE A 33 -37.22 24.83 -2.42
CA PHE A 33 -36.71 23.63 -1.77
C PHE A 33 -37.38 23.41 -0.41
N SER A 34 -37.63 24.46 0.37
CA SER A 34 -38.33 24.37 1.65
C SER A 34 -39.73 23.78 1.53
N ASN A 35 -40.43 24.02 0.42
CA ASN A 35 -41.75 23.42 0.16
C ASN A 35 -41.67 21.91 -0.12
N TYR A 36 -40.54 21.42 -0.62
CA TYR A 36 -40.30 19.99 -0.90
C TYR A 36 -39.46 19.31 0.20
N PHE A 37 -38.99 20.07 1.19
CA PHE A 37 -38.03 19.59 2.20
C PHE A 37 -38.58 18.39 2.97
N LEU A 38 -39.87 18.40 3.33
CA LEU A 38 -40.50 17.29 4.06
C LEU A 38 -40.50 15.99 3.25
N ILE A 39 -40.78 16.05 1.95
CA ILE A 39 -40.74 14.88 1.05
C ILE A 39 -39.31 14.36 0.94
N PHE A 40 -38.35 15.28 0.77
CA PHE A 40 -36.93 14.95 0.72
C PHE A 40 -36.46 14.29 2.02
N ASP A 41 -36.76 14.88 3.17
CA ASP A 41 -36.41 14.36 4.49
C ASP A 41 -36.93 12.92 4.71
N ILE A 42 -38.21 12.67 4.40
CA ILE A 42 -38.79 11.32 4.49
C ILE A 42 -38.06 10.33 3.58
N ILE A 43 -37.80 10.69 2.33
CA ILE A 43 -37.11 9.81 1.38
C ILE A 43 -35.71 9.46 1.90
N PHE A 44 -34.93 10.45 2.33
CA PHE A 44 -33.57 10.22 2.81
C PHE A 44 -33.55 9.49 4.16
N MET A 45 -34.53 9.72 5.03
CA MET A 45 -34.70 8.95 6.26
C MET A 45 -34.97 7.47 5.96
N VAL A 46 -35.86 7.16 5.02
CA VAL A 46 -36.13 5.78 4.57
C VAL A 46 -34.86 5.16 3.98
N ILE A 47 -34.13 5.87 3.12
CA ILE A 47 -32.85 5.41 2.57
C ILE A 47 -31.86 5.12 3.70
N SER A 48 -31.71 6.02 4.67
CA SER A 48 -30.80 5.85 5.81
C SER A 48 -31.16 4.65 6.68
N VAL A 49 -32.45 4.42 6.96
CA VAL A 49 -32.90 3.21 7.67
C VAL A 49 -32.57 1.95 6.88
N MET A 50 -32.86 1.93 5.57
CA MET A 50 -32.53 0.80 4.70
C MET A 50 -31.02 0.53 4.65
N VAL A 51 -30.20 1.58 4.61
CA VAL A 51 -28.75 1.48 4.66
C VAL A 51 -28.27 0.94 6.00
N VAL A 52 -28.81 1.40 7.13
CA VAL A 52 -28.46 0.88 8.46
C VAL A 52 -28.80 -0.61 8.56
N LEU A 53 -30.00 -1.02 8.12
CA LEU A 53 -30.40 -2.44 8.10
C LEU A 53 -29.46 -3.26 7.19
N TYR A 54 -29.08 -2.72 6.03
CA TYR A 54 -28.10 -3.35 5.15
C TYR A 54 -26.74 -3.53 5.84
N ILE A 55 -26.23 -2.49 6.53
CA ILE A 55 -24.95 -2.55 7.26
C ILE A 55 -25.00 -3.58 8.39
N LEU A 56 -26.10 -3.60 9.17
CA LEU A 56 -26.28 -4.55 10.27
C LEU A 56 -26.26 -5.99 9.78
N ASN A 57 -26.92 -6.27 8.65
CA ASN A 57 -27.01 -7.61 8.07
C ASN A 57 -25.75 -8.05 7.31
N ARG A 58 -24.82 -7.14 7.02
CA ARG A 58 -23.58 -7.48 6.32
C ARG A 58 -22.61 -8.23 7.23
N LYS A 59 -21.93 -9.26 6.73
CA LYS A 59 -20.78 -9.87 7.44
C LYS A 59 -19.56 -8.96 7.31
N SER A 60 -19.37 -8.07 8.27
CA SER A 60 -18.23 -7.15 8.35
C SER A 60 -17.86 -6.89 9.81
N ASP A 61 -16.67 -6.35 10.02
CA ASP A 61 -16.18 -5.93 11.34
C ASP A 61 -17.21 -5.05 12.08
N PRO A 62 -17.54 -5.35 13.36
CA PRO A 62 -18.50 -4.58 14.14
C PRO A 62 -18.11 -3.11 14.34
N THR A 63 -16.82 -2.82 14.52
CA THR A 63 -16.32 -1.45 14.68
C THR A 63 -16.58 -0.63 13.43
N TYR A 64 -16.32 -1.21 12.25
CA TYR A 64 -16.64 -0.58 10.97
C TYR A 64 -18.14 -0.30 10.80
N LYS A 65 -19.01 -1.23 11.23
CA LYS A 65 -20.46 -1.03 11.17
C LYS A 65 -20.88 0.17 12.03
N ILE A 66 -20.42 0.19 13.29
CA ILE A 66 -20.76 1.25 14.25
C ILE A 66 -20.26 2.62 13.76
N ALA A 67 -19.04 2.67 13.21
CA ALA A 67 -18.45 3.90 12.67
C ALA A 67 -19.29 4.53 11.54
N TRP A 68 -20.07 3.74 10.79
CA TRP A 68 -21.01 4.25 9.79
C TRP A 68 -22.41 4.49 10.34
N ILE A 69 -22.91 3.59 11.20
CA ILE A 69 -24.27 3.69 11.74
C ILE A 69 -24.41 4.97 12.60
N ILE A 70 -23.41 5.33 13.41
CA ILE A 70 -23.48 6.55 14.26
C ILE A 70 -23.67 7.82 13.41
N PRO A 71 -22.81 8.15 12.42
CA PRO A 71 -23.04 9.31 11.55
C PRO A 71 -24.35 9.25 10.77
N ILE A 72 -24.78 8.07 10.33
CA ILE A 72 -26.06 7.92 9.61
C ILE A 72 -27.24 8.27 10.52
N MET A 73 -27.21 7.84 11.77
CA MET A 73 -28.27 8.15 12.74
C MET A 73 -28.25 9.62 13.20
N LEU A 74 -27.06 10.22 13.34
CA LEU A 74 -26.93 11.63 13.72
C LEU A 74 -27.36 12.59 12.59
N PHE A 75 -27.14 12.19 11.33
CA PHE A 75 -27.45 13.01 10.15
C PHE A 75 -28.24 12.20 9.11
N PRO A 76 -29.49 11.79 9.39
CA PRO A 76 -30.23 10.82 8.56
C PRO A 76 -30.52 11.33 7.14
N VAL A 77 -30.54 12.64 6.93
CA VAL A 77 -30.75 13.21 5.59
C VAL A 77 -29.53 12.95 4.68
N PHE A 78 -28.32 13.05 5.20
CA PHE A 78 -27.12 12.94 4.37
C PHE A 78 -26.34 11.66 4.62
N GLY A 79 -26.39 11.10 5.82
CA GLY A 79 -25.56 9.99 6.25
C GLY A 79 -25.76 8.72 5.41
N GLY A 80 -27.00 8.34 5.10
CA GLY A 80 -27.28 7.21 4.22
C GLY A 80 -26.70 7.41 2.82
N LEU A 81 -26.82 8.62 2.27
CA LEU A 81 -26.21 8.98 0.99
C LEU A 81 -24.68 8.93 1.05
N PHE A 82 -24.08 9.48 2.12
CA PHE A 82 -22.63 9.40 2.37
C PHE A 82 -22.18 7.93 2.40
N TYR A 83 -22.89 7.04 3.11
CA TYR A 83 -22.55 5.62 3.10
C TYR A 83 -22.66 4.99 1.70
N LEU A 84 -23.69 5.31 0.92
CA LEU A 84 -23.80 4.77 -0.44
C LEU A 84 -22.64 5.22 -1.34
N MET A 85 -22.17 6.45 -1.16
CA MET A 85 -21.01 6.98 -1.90
C MET A 85 -19.69 6.38 -1.41
N PHE A 86 -19.57 6.05 -0.12
CA PHE A 86 -18.27 5.88 0.54
C PHE A 86 -18.09 4.62 1.39
N GLY A 87 -19.18 4.04 1.90
CA GLY A 87 -19.23 2.90 2.82
C GLY A 87 -18.82 1.55 2.22
N GLY A 88 -18.32 1.54 0.99
CA GLY A 88 -17.75 0.38 0.32
C GLY A 88 -16.23 0.30 0.46
N THR A 89 -15.71 0.07 1.67
CA THR A 89 -14.25 -0.08 1.94
C THR A 89 -13.65 -1.41 1.47
N GLY A 90 -14.47 -2.35 1.01
CA GLY A 90 -13.99 -3.64 0.52
C GLY A 90 -13.27 -3.53 -0.82
N LEU A 91 -12.32 -4.43 -1.04
CA LEU A 91 -11.74 -4.71 -2.34
C LEU A 91 -12.87 -4.96 -3.36
N SER A 92 -12.74 -4.40 -4.57
CA SER A 92 -13.66 -4.72 -5.66
C SER A 92 -13.60 -6.22 -5.97
N SER A 93 -14.69 -6.81 -6.49
CA SER A 93 -14.70 -8.24 -6.86
C SER A 93 -13.51 -8.60 -7.75
N LYS A 94 -13.28 -7.78 -8.77
CA LYS A 94 -12.13 -7.91 -9.68
C LYS A 94 -10.77 -7.90 -8.95
N MET A 95 -10.64 -7.11 -7.88
CA MET A 95 -9.40 -7.07 -7.09
C MET A 95 -9.26 -8.33 -6.22
N LYS A 96 -10.37 -8.84 -5.66
CA LYS A 96 -10.39 -10.11 -4.94
C LYS A 96 -10.00 -11.28 -5.83
N ASP A 97 -10.60 -11.38 -7.02
CA ASP A 97 -10.30 -12.44 -7.99
C ASP A 97 -8.81 -12.44 -8.36
N LYS A 98 -8.22 -11.25 -8.54
CA LYS A 98 -6.80 -11.12 -8.79
C LYS A 98 -5.91 -11.43 -7.58
N MET A 99 -6.38 -11.14 -6.37
CA MET A 99 -5.66 -11.54 -5.14
C MET A 99 -5.66 -13.06 -4.96
N HIS A 100 -6.72 -13.75 -5.40
CA HIS A 100 -6.70 -15.22 -5.46
C HIS A 100 -5.56 -15.72 -6.35
N THR A 101 -5.33 -15.10 -7.51
CA THR A 101 -4.19 -15.44 -8.38
C THR A 101 -2.83 -15.30 -7.68
N ILE A 102 -2.65 -14.25 -6.86
CA ILE A 102 -1.43 -14.06 -6.05
C ILE A 102 -1.27 -15.21 -5.05
N ILE A 103 -2.35 -15.54 -4.33
CA ILE A 103 -2.34 -16.62 -3.32
C ILE A 103 -2.09 -17.98 -3.98
N ASP A 104 -2.68 -18.24 -5.14
CA ASP A 104 -2.51 -19.49 -5.87
C ASP A 104 -1.05 -19.66 -6.32
N LYS A 105 -0.41 -18.59 -6.82
CA LYS A 105 1.02 -18.60 -7.14
C LYS A 105 1.91 -18.80 -5.91
N MET A 106 1.55 -18.21 -4.77
CA MET A 106 2.24 -18.45 -3.50
C MET A 106 2.16 -19.94 -3.11
N LYS A 107 0.97 -20.55 -3.16
CA LYS A 107 0.78 -21.99 -2.87
C LYS A 107 1.52 -22.91 -3.82
N GLU A 108 1.62 -22.53 -5.09
CA GLU A 108 2.37 -23.30 -6.10
C GLU A 108 3.88 -23.32 -5.78
N CYS A 109 4.42 -22.20 -5.28
CA CYS A 109 5.86 -22.01 -5.10
C CYS A 109 6.36 -22.28 -3.68
N LEU A 110 5.48 -22.21 -2.68
CA LEU A 110 5.80 -22.33 -1.27
C LEU A 110 5.25 -23.65 -0.72
N TYR A 111 6.14 -24.46 -0.17
CA TYR A 111 5.83 -25.77 0.39
C TYR A 111 6.38 -25.86 1.81
N GLN A 112 5.52 -26.25 2.76
CA GLN A 112 5.94 -26.51 4.12
C GLN A 112 6.70 -27.84 4.21
N HIS A 113 7.96 -27.78 4.64
CA HIS A 113 8.74 -28.98 4.86
C HIS A 113 8.21 -29.75 6.10
N PRO A 114 7.80 -31.04 5.98
CA PRO A 114 7.18 -31.78 7.07
C PRO A 114 8.09 -31.96 8.30
N VAL A 115 9.40 -32.09 8.08
CA VAL A 115 10.38 -32.27 9.15
C VAL A 115 10.47 -31.01 10.02
N THR A 116 10.54 -29.83 9.41
CA THR A 116 10.60 -28.54 10.10
C THR A 116 9.40 -28.34 11.00
N LEU A 117 8.19 -28.62 10.46
CA LEU A 117 6.96 -28.49 11.22
C LEU A 117 6.86 -29.53 12.36
N ALA A 118 7.37 -30.76 12.14
CA ALA A 118 7.42 -31.80 13.15
C ALA A 118 8.41 -31.48 14.29
N ASN A 119 9.56 -30.89 13.96
CA ASN A 119 10.55 -30.44 14.95
C ASN A 119 9.98 -29.28 15.77
N LEU A 120 9.39 -28.27 15.12
CA LEU A 120 8.74 -27.15 15.79
C LEU A 120 7.66 -27.63 16.77
N ARG A 121 6.84 -28.62 16.37
CA ARG A 121 5.81 -29.19 17.26
C ARG A 121 6.39 -29.83 18.52
N LYS A 122 7.55 -30.49 18.39
CA LYS A 122 8.22 -31.16 19.53
C LYS A 122 8.85 -30.14 20.47
N GLU A 123 9.41 -29.07 19.92
CA GLU A 123 10.09 -28.02 20.69
C GLU A 123 9.11 -27.06 21.38
N ASP A 124 8.12 -26.55 20.63
CA ASP A 124 7.13 -25.61 21.13
C ASP A 124 5.77 -25.78 20.43
N THR A 125 4.79 -26.30 21.17
CA THR A 125 3.42 -26.51 20.65
C THR A 125 2.68 -25.20 20.36
N ILE A 126 2.97 -24.12 21.10
CA ILE A 126 2.34 -22.81 20.90
C ILE A 126 2.86 -22.21 19.58
N ALA A 127 4.18 -22.19 19.39
CA ALA A 127 4.79 -21.72 18.16
C ALA A 127 4.35 -22.55 16.95
N PHE A 128 4.23 -23.88 17.09
CA PHE A 128 3.67 -24.75 16.05
C PHE A 128 2.24 -24.36 15.66
N ASN A 129 1.36 -24.11 16.63
CA ASN A 129 -0.03 -23.75 16.33
C ASN A 129 -0.11 -22.40 15.61
N GLN A 130 0.71 -21.43 16.00
CA GLN A 130 0.82 -20.14 15.31
C GLN A 130 1.35 -20.33 13.89
N ALA A 131 2.42 -21.11 13.72
CA ALA A 131 3.03 -21.32 12.43
C ALA A 131 2.10 -22.02 11.45
N LYS A 132 1.38 -23.04 11.93
CA LYS A 132 0.35 -23.74 11.16
C LYS A 132 -0.83 -22.82 10.80
N TYR A 133 -1.25 -21.95 11.71
CA TYR A 133 -2.30 -20.97 11.41
C TYR A 133 -1.84 -20.01 10.30
N ILE A 134 -0.63 -19.45 10.41
CA ILE A 134 -0.09 -18.54 9.40
C ILE A 134 0.04 -19.25 8.06
N GLU A 135 0.58 -20.48 8.01
CA GLU A 135 0.69 -21.28 6.79
C GLU A 135 -0.68 -21.48 6.12
N GLN A 136 -1.70 -21.87 6.89
CA GLN A 136 -3.04 -22.14 6.35
C GLN A 136 -3.73 -20.90 5.75
N TYR A 137 -3.50 -19.71 6.32
CA TYR A 137 -4.19 -18.49 5.89
C TYR A 137 -3.37 -17.62 4.93
N SER A 138 -2.03 -17.69 4.98
CA SER A 138 -1.13 -16.88 4.15
C SER A 138 -0.33 -17.68 3.13
N SER A 139 -0.32 -19.01 3.23
CA SER A 139 0.52 -19.92 2.43
C SER A 139 2.03 -19.75 2.66
N CYS A 140 2.45 -19.01 3.69
CA CYS A 140 3.86 -18.85 4.08
C CYS A 140 4.31 -19.99 5.01
N PRO A 141 5.29 -20.82 4.60
CA PRO A 141 5.83 -21.88 5.45
C PRO A 141 6.81 -21.32 6.49
N VAL A 142 7.04 -22.12 7.54
CA VAL A 142 8.09 -21.92 8.54
C VAL A 142 9.37 -22.65 8.16
N TYR A 143 10.51 -22.01 8.41
CA TYR A 143 11.86 -22.44 8.08
C TYR A 143 12.71 -22.58 9.36
N ASP A 144 13.65 -23.52 9.38
CA ASP A 144 14.60 -23.81 10.49
C ASP A 144 16.06 -23.61 10.10
N ASN A 145 16.32 -23.06 8.91
CA ASN A 145 17.65 -22.87 8.33
C ASN A 145 17.85 -21.44 7.80
N SER A 146 17.40 -20.46 8.58
CA SER A 146 17.50 -19.05 8.21
C SER A 146 18.02 -18.21 9.38
N ALA A 147 19.20 -17.64 9.20
CA ALA A 147 19.77 -16.69 10.14
C ALA A 147 19.03 -15.36 10.03
N THR A 148 18.77 -14.73 11.18
CA THR A 148 18.14 -13.41 11.24
C THR A 148 19.00 -12.44 12.03
N LYS A 149 18.99 -11.18 11.60
CA LYS A 149 19.65 -10.08 12.32
C LYS A 149 18.65 -8.95 12.50
N PHE A 150 18.38 -8.61 13.76
CA PHE A 150 17.55 -7.47 14.11
C PHE A 150 18.33 -6.16 13.89
N LEU A 151 17.69 -5.20 13.23
CA LEU A 151 18.24 -3.88 12.92
C LEU A 151 17.35 -2.84 13.64
N PRO A 152 17.83 -2.22 14.73
CA PRO A 152 17.03 -1.38 15.63
C PRO A 152 16.80 0.05 15.12
N SER A 153 17.34 0.39 13.94
CA SER A 153 17.27 1.74 13.39
C SER A 153 17.37 1.75 11.86
N GLY A 154 16.91 2.85 11.25
CA GLY A 154 17.00 3.03 9.80
C GLY A 154 18.44 3.21 9.32
N GLU A 155 19.33 3.76 10.14
CA GLU A 155 20.76 3.94 9.85
C GLU A 155 21.47 2.60 9.74
N GLU A 156 21.22 1.68 10.67
CA GLU A 156 21.77 0.32 10.61
C GLU A 156 21.21 -0.45 9.40
N PHE A 157 19.90 -0.35 9.16
CA PHE A 157 19.28 -0.90 7.96
C PHE A 157 19.89 -0.35 6.67
N PHE A 158 20.05 0.97 6.57
CA PHE A 158 20.61 1.62 5.39
C PHE A 158 22.05 1.19 5.13
N LYS A 159 22.86 1.08 6.19
CA LYS A 159 24.23 0.57 6.10
C LYS A 159 24.24 -0.87 5.59
N CYS A 160 23.52 -1.78 6.26
CA CYS A 160 23.50 -3.20 5.88
C CYS A 160 22.93 -3.40 4.46
N LEU A 161 21.83 -2.75 4.12
CA LEU A 161 21.21 -2.83 2.80
C LEU A 161 22.20 -2.38 1.70
N THR A 162 22.88 -1.23 1.89
CA THR A 162 23.81 -0.75 0.86
C THR A 162 25.04 -1.63 0.70
N GLU A 163 25.50 -2.29 1.76
CA GLU A 163 26.57 -3.30 1.69
C GLU A 163 26.13 -4.53 0.90
N GLU A 164 24.94 -5.07 1.16
CA GLU A 164 24.42 -6.25 0.44
C GLU A 164 24.06 -5.93 -1.02
N LEU A 165 23.49 -4.76 -1.31
CA LEU A 165 23.21 -4.31 -2.68
C LEU A 165 24.50 -4.24 -3.54
N LYS A 166 25.64 -3.87 -2.94
CA LYS A 166 26.93 -3.87 -3.64
C LYS A 166 27.45 -5.27 -3.94
N LYS A 167 27.08 -6.28 -3.15
CA LYS A 167 27.47 -7.68 -3.34
C LYS A 167 26.62 -8.42 -4.37
N ALA A 168 25.45 -7.89 -4.72
CA ALA A 168 24.51 -8.53 -5.65
C ALA A 168 25.14 -8.97 -6.98
N GLU A 169 24.78 -10.16 -7.47
CA GLU A 169 25.36 -10.79 -8.67
C GLU A 169 24.32 -11.16 -9.74
N LYS A 170 23.07 -11.47 -9.35
CA LYS A 170 22.03 -11.98 -10.26
C LYS A 170 20.85 -11.02 -10.39
N TYR A 171 20.26 -10.61 -9.27
CA TYR A 171 19.06 -9.78 -9.28
C TYR A 171 18.85 -9.02 -7.96
N ILE A 172 18.11 -7.90 -8.06
CA ILE A 172 17.73 -7.08 -6.91
C ILE A 172 16.25 -6.73 -7.04
N PHE A 173 15.45 -7.09 -6.05
CA PHE A 173 14.03 -6.77 -6.00
C PHE A 173 13.73 -5.86 -4.81
N ILE A 174 13.06 -4.74 -5.04
CA ILE A 174 12.76 -3.72 -4.04
C ILE A 174 11.28 -3.36 -4.14
N GLU A 175 10.55 -3.44 -3.03
CA GLU A 175 9.13 -3.10 -2.90
C GLU A 175 8.92 -2.27 -1.63
N PHE A 176 8.56 -1.00 -1.77
CA PHE A 176 8.39 -0.07 -0.64
C PHE A 176 7.18 0.83 -0.82
N PHE A 177 6.53 1.19 0.30
CA PHE A 177 5.42 2.14 0.31
C PHE A 177 5.89 3.56 -0.02
N ILE A 178 6.96 4.02 0.64
CA ILE A 178 7.54 5.35 0.45
C ILE A 178 8.94 5.22 -0.11
N ILE A 179 9.17 5.95 -1.20
CA ILE A 179 10.50 6.26 -1.73
C ILE A 179 10.56 7.78 -1.88
N GLU A 180 11.56 8.41 -1.28
CA GLU A 180 11.78 9.86 -1.33
C GLU A 180 13.19 10.16 -1.83
N LYS A 181 13.32 11.13 -2.74
CA LYS A 181 14.66 11.60 -3.13
C LYS A 181 15.35 12.21 -1.92
N GLY A 182 16.62 11.84 -1.74
CA GLY A 182 17.40 12.24 -0.59
C GLY A 182 18.71 11.48 -0.53
N ILE A 183 19.46 11.63 0.54
CA ILE A 183 20.72 10.93 0.80
C ILE A 183 20.50 9.41 0.68
N MET A 184 19.46 8.88 1.33
CA MET A 184 19.19 7.44 1.38
C MET A 184 18.91 6.88 -0.01
N TRP A 185 17.85 7.38 -0.65
CA TRP A 185 17.42 6.85 -1.95
C TRP A 185 18.43 7.13 -3.06
N ASN A 186 19.09 8.30 -3.09
CA ASN A 186 20.08 8.58 -4.13
C ASN A 186 21.30 7.66 -4.03
N THR A 187 21.70 7.29 -2.81
CA THR A 187 22.79 6.33 -2.59
C THR A 187 22.39 4.94 -3.09
N ILE A 188 21.20 4.46 -2.72
CA ILE A 188 20.67 3.18 -3.19
C ILE A 188 20.55 3.19 -4.72
N LEU A 189 19.91 4.22 -5.29
CA LEU A 189 19.69 4.37 -6.72
C LEU A 189 21.00 4.33 -7.51
N LYS A 190 22.08 4.94 -7.00
CA LYS A 190 23.40 4.86 -7.65
C LYS A 190 23.87 3.41 -7.79
N ILE A 191 23.76 2.62 -6.72
CA ILE A 191 24.13 1.20 -6.74
C ILE A 191 23.23 0.42 -7.70
N LEU A 192 21.91 0.65 -7.67
CA LEU A 192 20.96 -0.01 -8.57
C LEU A 192 21.26 0.28 -10.04
N LYS A 193 21.63 1.52 -10.39
CA LYS A 193 22.04 1.91 -11.75
C LYS A 193 23.29 1.15 -12.20
N GLU A 194 24.30 1.05 -11.34
CA GLU A 194 25.53 0.32 -11.63
C GLU A 194 25.24 -1.18 -11.85
N LYS A 195 24.42 -1.78 -10.99
CA LYS A 195 24.02 -3.19 -11.10
C LYS A 195 23.17 -3.48 -12.34
N ALA A 196 22.21 -2.62 -12.67
CA ALA A 196 21.43 -2.73 -13.90
C ALA A 196 22.33 -2.61 -15.15
N LYS A 197 23.31 -1.70 -15.14
CA LYS A 197 24.29 -1.55 -16.23
C LYS A 197 25.16 -2.79 -16.40
N HIS A 198 25.47 -3.51 -15.31
CA HIS A 198 26.17 -4.80 -15.36
C HIS A 198 25.27 -5.97 -15.77
N GLY A 199 23.99 -5.73 -16.10
CA GLY A 199 23.08 -6.74 -16.64
C GLY A 199 22.25 -7.49 -15.60
N LEU A 200 22.29 -7.08 -14.31
CA LEU A 200 21.45 -7.70 -13.28
C LEU A 200 19.98 -7.36 -13.48
N ASP A 201 19.08 -8.29 -13.12
CA ASP A 201 17.64 -8.04 -13.12
C ASP A 201 17.25 -7.19 -11.91
N VAL A 202 17.22 -5.88 -12.08
CA VAL A 202 16.84 -4.93 -11.02
C VAL A 202 15.38 -4.51 -11.19
N ARG A 203 14.55 -4.75 -10.17
CA ARG A 203 13.11 -4.47 -10.18
C ARG A 203 12.71 -3.64 -8.96
N VAL A 204 11.96 -2.56 -9.22
CA VAL A 204 11.45 -1.65 -8.18
C VAL A 204 9.93 -1.56 -8.28
N VAL A 205 9.25 -1.82 -7.17
CA VAL A 205 7.82 -1.55 -6.97
C VAL A 205 7.69 -0.45 -5.92
N TYR A 206 6.91 0.58 -6.22
CA TYR A 206 6.52 1.55 -5.21
C TYR A 206 5.04 1.85 -5.25
N ASP A 207 4.50 2.25 -4.10
CA ASP A 207 3.12 2.67 -3.96
C ASP A 207 2.97 4.15 -4.34
N ASP A 208 2.06 4.45 -5.28
CA ASP A 208 1.94 5.81 -5.82
C ASP A 208 1.50 6.83 -4.77
N PHE A 209 0.56 6.50 -3.90
CA PHE A 209 0.07 7.39 -2.85
C PHE A 209 1.16 7.74 -1.84
N GLY A 210 2.00 6.76 -1.48
CA GLY A 210 3.17 7.00 -0.63
C GLY A 210 4.21 7.91 -1.28
N CYS A 211 4.25 7.97 -2.62
CA CYS A 211 5.30 8.64 -3.38
C CYS A 211 4.85 9.90 -4.16
N VAL A 212 3.55 10.20 -4.24
CA VAL A 212 2.98 11.21 -5.16
C VAL A 212 3.56 12.62 -4.98
N THR A 213 3.92 13.00 -3.75
CA THR A 213 4.57 14.28 -3.44
C THR A 213 6.08 14.19 -3.24
N ARG A 214 6.65 12.97 -3.28
CA ARG A 214 8.03 12.67 -2.92
C ARG A 214 8.91 12.32 -4.12
N LEU A 215 8.29 11.87 -5.21
CA LEU A 215 8.95 11.55 -6.47
C LEU A 215 8.43 12.44 -7.61
N PRO A 216 9.27 12.72 -8.63
CA PRO A 216 8.82 13.38 -9.85
C PRO A 216 7.70 12.60 -10.55
N HIS A 217 6.88 13.32 -11.31
CA HIS A 217 5.90 12.71 -12.19
C HIS A 217 6.56 11.71 -13.15
N ASN A 218 5.92 10.55 -13.39
CA ASN A 218 6.44 9.46 -14.20
C ASN A 218 7.82 8.93 -13.77
N TYR A 219 8.11 8.89 -12.47
CA TYR A 219 9.40 8.40 -11.97
C TYR A 219 9.72 6.96 -12.37
N ASN A 220 8.71 6.11 -12.53
CA ASN A 220 8.86 4.78 -13.12
C ASN A 220 9.56 4.80 -14.49
N LYS A 221 9.26 5.79 -15.35
CA LYS A 221 9.93 5.95 -16.65
C LYS A 221 11.39 6.40 -16.52
N ILE A 222 11.67 7.21 -15.51
CA ILE A 222 13.05 7.61 -15.18
C ILE A 222 13.86 6.38 -14.75
N LEU A 223 13.29 5.51 -13.90
CA LEU A 223 13.94 4.26 -13.50
C LEU A 223 14.14 3.30 -14.68
N GLU A 224 13.10 3.12 -15.52
CA GLU A 224 13.19 2.29 -16.73
C GLU A 224 14.28 2.81 -17.69
N GLY A 225 14.48 4.12 -17.78
CA GLY A 225 15.57 4.74 -18.57
C GLY A 225 16.99 4.41 -18.07
N TYR A 226 17.13 3.97 -16.82
CA TYR A 226 18.39 3.48 -16.27
C TYR A 226 18.59 1.95 -16.40
N GLY A 227 17.66 1.26 -17.07
CA GLY A 227 17.63 -0.21 -17.11
C GLY A 227 17.03 -0.87 -15.88
N ILE A 228 16.48 -0.09 -14.94
CA ILE A 228 15.80 -0.60 -13.74
C ILE A 228 14.32 -0.81 -14.08
N LYS A 229 13.84 -2.05 -14.06
CA LYS A 229 12.43 -2.35 -14.32
C LYS A 229 11.59 -1.77 -13.18
N CYS A 230 10.53 -1.03 -13.49
CA CYS A 230 9.69 -0.41 -12.47
C CYS A 230 8.20 -0.66 -12.67
N SER A 231 7.48 -0.84 -11.56
CA SER A 231 6.03 -0.89 -11.50
C SER A 231 5.49 0.01 -10.40
N VAL A 232 4.37 0.67 -10.67
CA VAL A 232 3.69 1.55 -9.72
C VAL A 232 2.44 0.86 -9.22
N PHE A 233 2.31 0.69 -7.90
CA PHE A 233 1.13 0.10 -7.30
C PHE A 233 0.03 1.15 -7.13
N ASN A 234 -1.18 0.78 -7.58
CA ASN A 234 -2.43 1.53 -7.46
C ASN A 234 -2.25 3.05 -7.70
N PRO A 235 -1.97 3.49 -8.94
CA PRO A 235 -1.76 4.91 -9.25
C PRO A 235 -2.87 5.81 -8.67
N TYR A 236 -2.49 6.93 -8.07
CA TYR A 236 -3.42 7.87 -7.48
C TYR A 236 -4.23 8.56 -8.57
N ILE A 237 -5.55 8.54 -8.41
CA ILE A 237 -6.49 9.24 -9.26
C ILE A 237 -7.31 10.12 -8.33
N PRO A 238 -7.52 11.42 -8.62
CA PRO A 238 -8.22 12.36 -7.74
C PRO A 238 -9.74 12.15 -7.79
N ILE A 239 -10.19 10.93 -7.50
CA ILE A 239 -11.59 10.56 -7.33
C ILE A 239 -11.86 10.30 -5.85
N LEU A 240 -13.05 10.71 -5.39
CA LEU A 240 -13.45 10.52 -4.01
C LEU A 240 -13.90 9.07 -3.79
N SER A 241 -12.94 8.16 -3.59
CA SER A 241 -13.19 6.73 -3.38
C SER A 241 -12.32 6.15 -2.28
N PHE A 242 -12.95 5.60 -1.24
CA PHE A 242 -12.25 4.89 -0.15
C PHE A 242 -11.49 3.64 -0.61
N ARG A 243 -11.80 3.11 -1.81
CA ARG A 243 -11.05 1.99 -2.40
C ARG A 243 -9.61 2.34 -2.71
N LEU A 244 -9.30 3.63 -2.92
CA LEU A 244 -7.93 4.11 -3.10
C LEU A 244 -7.07 3.91 -1.85
N ASN A 245 -7.68 3.71 -0.68
CA ASN A 245 -6.96 3.43 0.58
C ASN A 245 -6.39 2.01 0.64
N ASN A 246 -6.74 1.12 -0.30
CA ASN A 246 -6.06 -0.17 -0.44
C ASN A 246 -4.67 0.07 -1.05
N ARG A 247 -3.67 0.24 -0.18
CA ARG A 247 -2.28 0.55 -0.55
C ARG A 247 -1.37 -0.64 -0.31
N ASN A 248 -0.26 -0.66 -1.03
CA ASN A 248 0.80 -1.62 -0.79
C ASN A 248 1.76 -1.07 0.26
N HIS A 249 1.63 -1.56 1.50
CA HIS A 249 2.45 -1.11 2.61
C HIS A 249 3.67 -2.00 2.90
N ARG A 250 3.96 -2.98 2.02
CA ARG A 250 5.11 -3.88 2.16
C ARG A 250 6.42 -3.12 2.01
N LYS A 251 7.45 -3.64 2.68
CA LYS A 251 8.82 -3.14 2.67
C LYS A 251 9.69 -4.37 2.55
N ILE A 252 10.07 -4.69 1.32
CA ILE A 252 10.80 -5.89 0.98
C ILE A 252 11.97 -5.48 0.11
N ALA A 253 13.18 -5.85 0.50
CA ALA A 253 14.33 -5.87 -0.40
C ALA A 253 14.86 -7.29 -0.46
N VAL A 254 15.04 -7.86 -1.66
CA VAL A 254 15.62 -9.19 -1.89
C VAL A 254 16.83 -9.03 -2.79
N ILE A 255 17.94 -9.64 -2.38
CA ILE A 255 19.21 -9.65 -3.09
C ILE A 255 19.55 -11.11 -3.41
N ASP A 256 19.57 -11.44 -4.71
CA ASP A 256 19.92 -12.75 -5.27
C ASP A 256 19.16 -13.96 -4.69
N GLY A 257 18.06 -13.72 -3.95
CA GLY A 257 17.32 -14.76 -3.24
C GLY A 257 18.05 -15.30 -2.02
N LYS A 258 19.21 -14.72 -1.68
CA LYS A 258 20.07 -15.16 -0.57
C LYS A 258 19.91 -14.29 0.67
N THR A 259 19.58 -13.02 0.48
CA THR A 259 19.38 -12.06 1.57
C THR A 259 18.12 -11.27 1.33
N ALA A 260 17.35 -11.06 2.38
CA ALA A 260 16.20 -10.17 2.33
C ALA A 260 16.08 -9.30 3.57
N TYR A 261 15.39 -8.18 3.39
CA TYR A 261 15.05 -7.24 4.44
C TYR A 261 13.55 -7.02 4.46
N THR A 262 12.96 -7.01 5.66
CA THR A 262 11.57 -6.63 5.89
C THR A 262 11.40 -5.94 7.24
N GLY A 263 10.42 -5.05 7.38
CA GLY A 263 10.26 -4.24 8.59
C GLY A 263 9.33 -3.04 8.40
N GLY A 264 9.54 -1.99 9.20
CA GLY A 264 8.76 -0.73 9.12
C GLY A 264 9.46 0.41 8.39
N ILE A 265 10.78 0.32 8.17
CA ILE A 265 11.60 1.40 7.57
C ILE A 265 11.32 1.59 6.07
N ASN A 266 11.00 2.81 5.63
CA ASN A 266 10.90 3.17 4.21
C ASN A 266 12.21 3.76 3.65
N LEU A 267 12.24 4.03 2.33
CA LEU A 267 13.41 4.61 1.64
C LEU A 267 13.31 6.14 1.57
N ALA A 268 13.46 6.81 2.71
CA ALA A 268 13.43 8.28 2.83
C ALA A 268 14.35 8.78 3.95
N ASP A 269 14.85 10.01 3.84
CA ASP A 269 15.87 10.57 4.73
C ASP A 269 15.42 10.72 6.20
N GLU A 270 14.10 10.82 6.44
CA GLU A 270 13.51 10.84 7.78
C GLU A 270 13.74 9.52 8.55
N TYR A 271 13.85 8.39 7.85
CA TYR A 271 14.05 7.08 8.49
C TYR A 271 15.50 6.85 8.92
N ILE A 272 16.46 7.51 8.29
CA ILE A 272 17.89 7.45 8.65
C ILE A 272 18.31 8.67 9.49
N ASN A 273 17.34 9.44 9.99
CA ASN A 273 17.55 10.64 10.80
C ASN A 273 18.47 11.68 10.15
N ALA A 274 18.55 11.69 8.82
CA ALA A 274 19.25 12.74 8.08
C ALA A 274 18.43 14.04 8.02
N VAL A 275 17.11 13.93 8.25
CA VAL A 275 16.19 15.05 8.46
C VAL A 275 15.32 14.75 9.66
N GLU A 276 15.29 15.67 10.62
CA GLU A 276 14.48 15.55 11.83
C GLU A 276 13.16 16.32 11.67
N LYS A 277 12.11 15.67 11.17
CA LYS A 277 10.76 16.28 11.02
C LYS A 277 9.94 16.23 12.31
N PHE A 278 9.99 15.11 13.03
CA PHE A 278 9.14 14.82 14.20
C PHE A 278 9.93 14.24 15.38
N GLY A 279 11.23 14.53 15.44
CA GLY A 279 12.17 13.86 16.35
C GLY A 279 12.90 12.70 15.68
N HIS A 280 13.72 12.00 16.47
CA HIS A 280 14.44 10.81 16.01
C HIS A 280 13.46 9.68 15.67
N TRP A 281 13.40 9.31 14.39
CA TRP A 281 12.58 8.21 13.92
C TRP A 281 13.09 6.89 14.47
N ARG A 282 12.24 6.14 15.17
CA ARG A 282 12.55 4.79 15.65
C ARG A 282 11.66 3.79 14.95
N ASP A 283 12.28 2.98 14.12
CA ASP A 283 11.65 1.90 13.40
C ASP A 283 12.69 0.81 13.15
N ASN A 284 12.24 -0.42 12.91
CA ASN A 284 13.09 -1.59 12.90
C ASN A 284 12.96 -2.36 11.59
N CYS A 285 13.99 -3.13 11.29
CA CYS A 285 14.03 -4.07 10.18
C CYS A 285 14.65 -5.39 10.65
N VAL A 286 14.34 -6.47 9.95
CA VAL A 286 14.99 -7.76 10.12
C VAL A 286 15.67 -8.10 8.80
N GLU A 287 16.97 -8.36 8.87
CA GLU A 287 17.72 -9.05 7.82
C GLU A 287 17.50 -10.55 7.96
N ILE A 288 17.25 -11.22 6.85
CA ILE A 288 17.05 -12.67 6.77
C ILE A 288 18.04 -13.21 5.72
N LYS A 289 18.81 -14.24 6.09
CA LYS A 289 19.67 -15.00 5.19
C LYS A 289 19.36 -16.49 5.33
N GLY A 290 19.12 -17.17 4.21
CA GLY A 290 18.71 -18.58 4.19
C GLY A 290 17.38 -18.80 3.47
N ASP A 291 16.82 -20.00 3.59
CA ASP A 291 15.66 -20.43 2.79
C ASP A 291 14.40 -19.58 2.97
N ALA A 292 14.23 -18.92 4.12
CA ALA A 292 13.11 -18.03 4.38
C ALA A 292 13.06 -16.83 3.41
N VAL A 293 14.20 -16.46 2.81
CA VAL A 293 14.24 -15.44 1.74
C VAL A 293 13.38 -15.84 0.54
N TRP A 294 13.16 -17.14 0.32
CA TRP A 294 12.29 -17.63 -0.75
C TRP A 294 10.84 -17.15 -0.62
N SER A 295 10.26 -17.13 0.59
CA SER A 295 8.91 -16.59 0.81
C SER A 295 8.82 -15.12 0.40
N LEU A 296 9.78 -14.29 0.82
CA LEU A 296 9.81 -12.87 0.45
C LEU A 296 10.03 -12.67 -1.06
N THR A 297 10.83 -13.53 -1.68
CA THR A 297 11.04 -13.54 -3.14
C THR A 297 9.73 -13.85 -3.88
N VAL A 298 9.01 -14.90 -3.47
CA VAL A 298 7.72 -15.28 -4.08
C VAL A 298 6.66 -14.20 -3.83
N MET A 299 6.63 -13.58 -2.65
CA MET A 299 5.71 -12.46 -2.36
C MET A 299 5.94 -11.27 -3.30
N PHE A 300 7.20 -10.90 -3.53
CA PHE A 300 7.57 -9.86 -4.48
C PHE A 300 7.18 -10.24 -5.92
N LEU A 301 7.57 -11.44 -6.37
CA LEU A 301 7.31 -11.91 -7.74
C LEU A 301 5.81 -12.04 -8.03
N SER A 302 5.01 -12.47 -7.05
CA SER A 302 3.55 -12.55 -7.17
C SER A 302 2.92 -11.16 -7.32
N MET A 303 3.40 -10.17 -6.55
CA MET A 303 2.98 -8.77 -6.72
C MET A 303 3.44 -8.21 -8.07
N TRP A 304 4.68 -8.50 -8.47
CA TRP A 304 5.24 -8.08 -9.75
C TRP A 304 4.44 -8.63 -10.94
N GLY A 305 4.12 -9.93 -10.92
CA GLY A 305 3.29 -10.60 -11.91
C GLY A 305 1.89 -10.00 -11.98
N TYR A 306 1.28 -9.69 -10.84
CA TYR A 306 0.00 -8.96 -10.76
C TYR A 306 0.07 -7.58 -11.43
N LEU A 307 1.14 -6.81 -11.18
CA LEU A 307 1.29 -5.45 -11.70
C LEU A 307 1.62 -5.41 -13.19
N ARG A 308 2.54 -6.26 -13.65
CA ARG A 308 3.00 -6.30 -15.06
C ARG A 308 2.19 -7.25 -15.93
N LYS A 309 1.26 -8.02 -15.35
CA LYS A 309 0.51 -9.09 -16.02
C LYS A 309 1.45 -10.10 -16.71
N ASN A 310 2.49 -10.49 -15.98
CA ASN A 310 3.49 -11.43 -16.46
C ASN A 310 3.38 -12.73 -15.64
N ASP A 311 3.39 -13.86 -16.32
CA ASP A 311 3.53 -15.17 -15.69
C ASP A 311 4.94 -15.69 -15.96
N GLU A 312 5.81 -15.59 -14.96
CA GLU A 312 7.19 -16.03 -15.04
C GLU A 312 7.41 -17.21 -14.09
N ASN A 313 8.26 -18.15 -14.49
CA ASN A 313 8.66 -19.24 -13.61
C ASN A 313 9.54 -18.70 -12.47
N TYR A 314 9.01 -18.70 -11.25
CA TYR A 314 9.70 -18.16 -10.08
C TYR A 314 10.95 -18.96 -9.73
N GLN A 315 11.00 -20.27 -10.02
CA GLN A 315 12.14 -21.13 -9.66
C GLN A 315 13.47 -20.64 -10.25
N LYS A 316 13.43 -19.83 -11.32
CA LYS A 316 14.62 -19.17 -11.89
C LYS A 316 15.33 -18.21 -10.91
N PHE A 317 14.60 -17.73 -9.90
CA PHE A 317 15.10 -16.84 -8.86
C PHE A 317 15.47 -17.59 -7.59
N ARG A 318 15.22 -18.91 -7.51
CA ARG A 318 15.60 -19.68 -6.33
C ARG A 318 17.12 -19.92 -6.35
N PRO A 319 17.86 -19.60 -5.28
CA PRO A 319 19.27 -19.94 -5.18
C PRO A 319 19.48 -21.46 -5.26
N GLU A 320 20.58 -21.88 -5.88
CA GLU A 320 21.03 -23.28 -5.88
C GLU A 320 21.51 -23.71 -4.50
N THR A 321 22.17 -22.79 -3.79
CA THR A 321 22.67 -22.98 -2.43
C THR A 321 22.41 -21.73 -1.61
N TYR A 322 22.07 -21.94 -0.35
CA TYR A 322 22.03 -20.89 0.65
C TYR A 322 23.30 -20.93 1.49
N ASP A 323 23.77 -19.76 1.89
CA ASP A 323 24.88 -19.66 2.82
C ASP A 323 24.41 -20.11 4.20
N GLN A 324 24.97 -21.22 4.68
CA GLN A 324 24.69 -21.79 6.01
C GLN A 324 25.73 -21.38 7.06
N SER A 325 26.63 -20.43 6.75
CA SER A 325 27.65 -20.00 7.71
C SER A 325 27.09 -19.21 8.89
N GLY A 326 25.87 -18.68 8.77
CA GLY A 326 25.20 -17.95 9.84
C GLY A 326 24.62 -18.90 10.89
N GLU A 327 24.78 -18.58 12.17
CA GLU A 327 24.14 -19.33 13.25
C GLU A 327 22.61 -19.21 13.14
N CYS A 328 21.94 -20.35 12.97
CA CYS A 328 20.48 -20.43 12.98
C CYS A 328 20.02 -20.80 14.39
N HIS A 329 19.41 -19.85 15.10
CA HIS A 329 19.00 -20.03 16.50
C HIS A 329 17.51 -20.39 16.69
N GLY A 330 16.80 -20.78 15.62
CA GLY A 330 15.39 -21.16 15.72
C GLY A 330 14.65 -21.15 14.38
N TYR A 331 13.39 -20.74 14.44
CA TYR A 331 12.48 -20.79 13.30
C TYR A 331 12.14 -19.40 12.76
N VAL A 332 11.99 -19.29 11.44
CA VAL A 332 11.63 -18.05 10.74
C VAL A 332 10.40 -18.32 9.87
N GLN A 333 9.37 -17.47 10.01
CA GLN A 333 8.19 -17.50 9.14
C GLN A 333 7.91 -16.08 8.64
N PRO A 334 8.28 -15.76 7.38
CA PRO A 334 8.14 -14.43 6.80
C PRO A 334 6.71 -13.95 6.52
#